data_AF-A0A535C7W6-F1
#
_entry.id   AF-A0A535C7W6-F1
#
_cell.length_a   1.000
_cell.length_b   1.000
_cell.length_c   1.000
_cell.angle_alpha   90.00
_cell.angle_beta   90.00
_cell.angle_gamma   90.00
#
_symmetry.space_group_name_H-M   'P 1'
#
loop_
_entity.id
_entity.type
_entity.pdbx_description
1 polymer ?
#
loop_
_entity_poly.entity_id
_entity_poly.type
_entity_poly.pdbx_seq_one_letter_code
_entity_poly.pdbx_strand_id
1 'polypeptide(L)'
;MIVTRTVPDLRAAILERRLAGDSVGFVPTMGFLHEGQLSLVRNAAEQNGCVVVSCFVNPTVFSSAQELASYPRDEGRDLALLERERVDIVFLPDIHTVYPIDDLTRVTVE
;
A
#
# COMPACT_ATOMS: atom_id res chain seq x y z
N MET A 1 -10.58 7.77 5.40
CA MET A 1 -9.49 6.80 5.25
C MET A 1 -9.86 5.50 5.96
N ILE A 2 -9.88 4.37 5.23
CA ILE A 2 -10.08 3.02 5.76
C ILE A 2 -8.72 2.33 5.77
N VAL A 3 -8.35 1.68 6.88
CA VAL A 3 -7.15 0.84 6.95
C VAL A 3 -7.55 -0.62 6.78
N THR A 4 -6.98 -1.28 5.78
CA THR A 4 -7.20 -2.70 5.49
C THR A 4 -5.90 -3.46 5.72
N ARG A 5 -5.99 -4.63 6.35
CA ARG A 5 -4.81 -5.49 6.63
C ARG A 5 -4.86 -6.82 5.93
N THR A 6 -5.99 -7.18 5.32
CA THR A 6 -6.19 -8.44 4.62
C THR A 6 -6.60 -8.20 3.17
N VAL A 7 -6.27 -9.15 2.28
CA VAL A 7 -6.68 -9.08 0.87
C VAL A 7 -8.21 -9.06 0.71
N PRO A 8 -9.02 -9.85 1.46
CA PRO A 8 -10.47 -9.76 1.40
C PRO A 8 -11.01 -8.37 1.75
N ASP A 9 -10.52 -7.73 2.82
CA ASP A 9 -10.98 -6.40 3.24
C ASP A 9 -10.64 -5.35 2.18
N LEU A 10 -9.41 -5.40 1.63
CA LEU A 10 -8.99 -4.52 0.55
C LEU A 10 -9.90 -4.67 -0.68
N ARG A 11 -10.18 -5.92 -1.09
CA ARG A 11 -11.03 -6.21 -2.24
C ARG A 11 -12.46 -5.71 -2.02
N ALA A 12 -13.01 -5.88 -0.83
CA ALA A 12 -14.35 -5.40 -0.48
C ALA A 12 -14.42 -3.87 -0.55
N ALA A 13 -13.46 -3.17 0.05
CA ALA A 13 -13.40 -1.71 0.03
C ALA A 13 -13.22 -1.16 -1.40
N ILE A 14 -12.35 -1.76 -2.22
CA ILE A 14 -12.18 -1.37 -3.62
C ILE A 14 -13.45 -1.64 -4.44
N LEU A 15 -14.13 -2.77 -4.20
CA LEU A 15 -15.35 -3.12 -4.91
C LEU A 15 -16.46 -2.10 -4.64
N GLU A 16 -16.63 -1.67 -3.39
CA GLU A 16 -17.59 -0.62 -3.03
C GLU A 16 -17.36 0.67 -3.82
N ARG A 17 -16.11 1.13 -3.92
CA ARG A 17 -15.73 2.34 -4.67
C ARG A 17 -15.98 2.17 -6.18
N ARG A 18 -15.65 1.00 -6.73
CA ARG A 18 -15.93 0.69 -8.14
C ARG A 18 -17.43 0.65 -8.45
N LEU A 19 -18.24 0.11 -7.55
CA LEU A 19 -19.70 0.09 -7.70
C LEU A 19 -20.32 1.49 -7.62
N ALA A 20 -19.67 2.41 -6.89
CA ALA A 20 -20.03 3.82 -6.88
C ALA A 20 -19.59 4.59 -8.15
N GLY A 21 -18.85 3.94 -9.07
CA GLY A 21 -18.39 4.52 -10.32
C GLY A 21 -17.00 5.17 -10.26
N ASP A 22 -16.28 5.05 -9.14
CA ASP A 22 -14.94 5.62 -8.99
C ASP A 22 -13.88 4.83 -9.76
N SER A 23 -12.99 5.55 -10.45
CA SER A 23 -11.69 5.02 -10.86
C SER A 23 -10.75 4.93 -9.65
N VAL A 24 -9.79 4.00 -9.69
CA VAL A 24 -8.88 3.72 -8.58
C VAL A 24 -7.44 4.08 -8.97
N GLY A 25 -6.89 5.08 -8.29
CA GLY A 25 -5.47 5.41 -8.32
C GLY A 25 -4.73 4.59 -7.26
N PHE A 26 -3.60 3.99 -7.61
CA PHE A 26 -2.84 3.17 -6.68
C PHE A 26 -1.39 3.65 -6.56
N VAL A 27 -0.93 3.84 -5.32
CA VAL A 27 0.46 4.19 -5.01
C VAL A 27 1.08 3.09 -4.14
N PRO A 28 1.94 2.22 -4.71
CA PRO A 28 2.66 1.22 -3.92
C PRO A 28 3.84 1.84 -3.18
N THR A 29 3.95 1.58 -1.88
CA THR A 29 5.06 2.04 -1.05
C THR A 29 5.50 0.97 -0.06
N MET A 30 6.67 1.17 0.53
CA MET A 30 7.16 0.36 1.66
C MET A 30 6.95 1.06 3.02
N GLY A 31 6.16 2.14 3.08
CA GLY A 31 6.04 2.99 4.26
C GLY A 31 7.22 3.97 4.43
N PHE A 32 7.35 4.52 5.63
CA PHE A 32 8.26 5.61 6.02
C PHE A 32 8.21 6.78 5.04
N LEU A 33 7.02 7.36 4.92
CA LEU A 33 6.67 8.21 3.81
C LEU A 33 7.44 9.54 3.77
N HIS A 34 7.71 10.03 2.57
CA HIS A 34 8.28 11.35 2.34
C HIS A 34 7.57 12.09 1.19
N GLU A 35 7.86 13.37 0.99
CA GLU A 35 7.17 14.24 0.01
C GLU A 35 7.14 13.68 -1.42
N GLY A 36 8.16 12.90 -1.81
CA GLY A 36 8.19 12.24 -3.12
C GLY A 36 7.10 11.19 -3.31
N GLN A 37 6.70 10.46 -2.25
CA GLN A 37 5.56 9.55 -2.31
C GLN A 37 4.24 10.32 -2.16
N LEU A 38 4.20 11.35 -1.31
CA LEU A 38 3.01 12.17 -1.14
C LEU A 38 2.64 12.93 -2.43
N SER A 39 3.61 13.34 -3.24
CA SER A 39 3.34 13.94 -4.55
C SER A 39 2.66 12.96 -5.51
N LEU A 40 3.01 11.66 -5.47
CA LEU A 40 2.32 10.62 -6.23
C LEU A 40 0.88 10.41 -5.74
N VAL A 41 0.67 10.47 -4.41
CA VAL A 41 -0.66 10.40 -3.80
C VAL A 41 -1.55 11.55 -4.29
N ARG A 42 -1.02 12.78 -4.26
CA ARG A 42 -1.73 13.97 -4.77
C ARG A 42 -2.08 13.82 -6.25
N ASN A 43 -1.13 13.37 -7.07
CA ASN A 43 -1.36 13.14 -8.50
C ASN A 43 -2.40 12.04 -8.77
N ALA A 44 -2.41 10.97 -7.96
CA ALA A 44 -3.43 9.93 -8.03
C ALA A 44 -4.81 10.47 -7.67
N ALA A 45 -4.92 11.35 -6.67
CA ALA A 45 -6.17 11.99 -6.26
C ALA A 45 -6.73 12.93 -7.34
N GLU A 46 -5.88 13.61 -8.10
CA GLU A 46 -6.32 14.48 -9.21
C GLU A 46 -6.94 13.70 -10.38
N GLN A 47 -6.54 12.44 -10.56
CA GLN A 47 -6.91 11.62 -11.73
C GLN A 47 -7.95 10.54 -11.42
N ASN A 48 -8.28 10.32 -10.14
CA ASN A 48 -9.10 9.19 -9.72
C ASN A 48 -10.12 9.57 -8.64
N GLY A 49 -11.27 8.88 -8.65
CA GLY A 49 -12.31 9.03 -7.62
C GLY A 49 -11.99 8.31 -6.30
N CYS A 50 -10.99 7.42 -6.30
CA CYS A 50 -10.53 6.71 -5.12
C CYS A 50 -9.00 6.54 -5.17
N VAL A 51 -8.32 6.86 -4.08
CA VAL A 51 -6.88 6.64 -3.91
C VAL A 51 -6.62 5.52 -2.91
N VAL A 52 -5.84 4.55 -3.35
CA VAL A 52 -5.35 3.43 -2.55
C VAL A 52 -3.85 3.56 -2.40
N VAL A 53 -3.35 3.48 -1.16
CA VAL A 53 -1.91 3.40 -0.88
C VAL A 53 -1.61 2.08 -0.21
N SER A 54 -0.56 1.38 -0.63
CA SER A 54 -0.03 0.25 0.15
C SER A 54 1.24 0.65 0.87
N CYS A 55 1.39 0.20 2.11
CA CYS A 55 2.59 0.32 2.90
C CYS A 55 3.04 -1.08 3.29
N PHE A 56 3.89 -1.69 2.46
CA PHE A 56 4.36 -3.06 2.66
C PHE A 56 5.86 -3.14 2.39
N VAL A 57 6.65 -3.39 3.44
CA VAL A 57 8.09 -3.64 3.31
C VAL A 57 8.28 -5.05 2.74
N ASN A 58 8.42 -5.13 1.42
CA ASN A 58 8.54 -6.41 0.71
C ASN A 58 9.90 -7.08 0.99
N PRO A 59 9.97 -8.25 1.66
CA PRO A 59 11.23 -8.93 1.93
C PRO A 59 12.01 -9.35 0.69
N THR A 60 11.34 -9.59 -0.44
CA THR A 60 11.97 -10.19 -1.63
C THR A 60 12.88 -9.24 -2.38
N VAL A 61 12.85 -7.94 -2.08
CA VAL A 61 13.71 -6.92 -2.71
C VAL A 61 14.98 -6.62 -1.89
N PHE A 62 15.09 -7.16 -0.67
CA PHE A 62 16.25 -6.96 0.19
C PHE A 62 17.29 -8.05 0.00
N SER A 63 18.58 -7.68 0.12
CA SER A 63 19.70 -8.61 -0.06
C SER A 63 20.03 -9.38 1.22
N SER A 64 19.57 -8.91 2.38
CA SER A 64 19.81 -9.57 3.67
C SER A 64 18.73 -9.30 4.70
N ALA A 65 18.64 -10.18 5.71
CA ALA A 65 17.74 -9.99 6.85
C ALA A 65 18.11 -8.75 7.68
N GLN A 66 19.39 -8.39 7.76
CA GLN A 66 19.85 -7.20 8.47
C GLN A 66 19.34 -5.92 7.80
N GLU A 67 19.41 -5.86 6.47
CA GLU A 67 18.90 -4.74 5.67
C GLU A 67 17.38 -4.57 5.87
N LEU A 68 16.63 -5.68 5.74
CA LEU A 68 15.18 -5.71 6.01
C LEU A 68 14.82 -5.27 7.43
N ALA A 69 15.60 -5.70 8.44
CA ALA A 69 15.39 -5.33 9.83
C ALA A 69 15.66 -3.83 10.07
N SER A 70 16.66 -3.27 9.40
CA SER A 70 17.03 -1.86 9.52
C SER A 70 16.11 -0.88 8.78
N TYR A 71 15.23 -1.39 7.90
CA TYR A 71 14.31 -0.53 7.14
C TYR A 71 13.38 0.24 8.10
N PRO A 72 13.29 1.58 7.99
CA PRO A 72 12.53 2.39 8.93
C PRO A 72 11.04 2.10 8.82
N ARG A 73 10.35 2.09 9.96
CA ARG A 73 8.91 1.83 10.04
C ARG A 73 8.30 2.77 11.08
N ASP A 74 7.28 3.52 10.69
CA ASP A 74 6.50 4.37 11.59
C ASP A 74 5.07 4.47 11.07
N GLU A 75 4.27 3.45 11.39
CA GLU A 75 2.88 3.33 10.93
C GLU A 75 2.05 4.57 11.34
N GLY A 76 2.25 5.06 12.57
CA GLY A 76 1.51 6.22 13.08
C GLY A 76 1.82 7.49 12.30
N ARG A 77 3.09 7.75 11.99
CA ARG A 77 3.51 8.86 11.14
C ARG A 77 2.94 8.74 9.74
N ASP A 78 3.05 7.56 9.12
CA ASP A 78 2.60 7.35 7.74
C ASP A 78 1.08 7.54 7.62
N LEU A 79 0.30 6.95 8.53
CA LEU A 79 -1.16 7.13 8.56
C LEU A 79 -1.56 8.60 8.73
N ALA A 80 -0.88 9.34 9.61
CA ALA A 80 -1.16 10.76 9.80
C ALA A 80 -0.85 11.60 8.55
N LEU A 81 0.19 11.24 7.78
CA LEU A 81 0.49 11.90 6.50
C LEU A 81 -0.56 11.56 5.44
N LEU A 82 -0.92 10.28 5.29
CA LEU A 82 -1.90 9.84 4.29
C LEU A 82 -3.31 10.38 4.58
N GLU A 83 -3.68 10.52 5.86
CA GLU A 83 -4.95 11.15 6.25
C GLU A 83 -5.01 12.62 5.82
N ARG A 84 -3.90 13.36 5.98
CA ARG A 84 -3.81 14.77 5.52
C ARG A 84 -3.94 14.89 4.00
N GLU A 85 -3.39 13.93 3.27
CA GLU A 85 -3.53 13.82 1.81
C GLU A 85 -4.89 13.24 1.36
N ARG A 86 -5.80 12.96 2.31
CA ARG A 86 -7.16 12.46 2.05
C ARG A 86 -7.21 11.12 1.31
N VAL A 87 -6.27 10.23 1.59
CA VAL A 87 -6.30 8.87 1.05
C VAL A 87 -7.56 8.13 1.49
N ASP A 88 -8.22 7.46 0.54
CA ASP A 88 -9.45 6.72 0.81
C ASP A 88 -9.14 5.39 1.53
N ILE A 89 -8.17 4.62 1.02
CA ILE A 89 -7.84 3.28 1.50
C ILE A 89 -6.33 3.14 1.68
N VAL A 90 -5.92 2.66 2.85
CA VAL A 90 -4.55 2.24 3.12
C VAL A 90 -4.52 0.72 3.29
N PHE A 91 -3.68 0.04 2.52
CA PHE A 91 -3.40 -1.38 2.66
C PHE A 91 -2.10 -1.58 3.44
N LEU A 92 -2.23 -2.09 4.66
CA LEU A 92 -1.14 -2.38 5.61
C LEU A 92 -1.09 -3.88 5.94
N PRO A 93 -0.78 -4.74 4.95
CA PRO A 93 -0.70 -6.18 5.17
C PRO A 93 0.52 -6.57 5.98
N ASP A 94 0.44 -7.72 6.64
CA ASP A 94 1.63 -8.43 7.10
C ASP A 94 2.24 -9.30 5.97
N ILE A 95 3.40 -9.89 6.25
CA ILE A 95 4.08 -10.79 5.32
C ILE A 95 3.20 -11.96 4.92
N HIS A 96 2.47 -12.56 5.85
CA HIS A 96 1.68 -13.77 5.58
C HIS A 96 0.45 -13.49 4.71
N THR A 97 -0.04 -12.25 4.73
CA THR A 97 -1.12 -11.76 3.87
C THR A 97 -0.67 -11.65 2.42
N VAL A 98 0.59 -11.24 2.18
CA VAL A 98 1.14 -11.10 0.81
C VAL A 98 1.78 -12.39 0.32
N TYR A 99 2.51 -13.08 1.20
CA TYR A 99 3.24 -14.33 0.95
C TYR A 99 2.74 -15.44 1.89
N PRO A 100 1.65 -16.14 1.53
CA PRO A 100 1.23 -17.36 2.22
C PRO A 100 2.36 -18.41 2.21
N ILE A 101 2.35 -19.31 3.21
CA ILE A 101 3.42 -20.31 3.40
C ILE A 101 3.65 -21.20 2.15
N ASP A 102 2.59 -21.43 1.36
CA ASP A 102 2.62 -22.29 0.17
C ASP A 102 2.87 -21.52 -1.14
N ASP A 103 3.39 -20.28 -1.08
CA ASP A 103 3.61 -19.46 -2.26
C ASP A 103 4.83 -19.95 -3.08
N LEU A 104 4.54 -20.54 -4.24
CA LEU A 104 5.52 -21.15 -5.15
C LEU A 104 5.72 -20.36 -6.44
N THR A 105 5.03 -19.23 -6.62
CA THR A 105 5.01 -18.50 -7.89
C THR A 105 6.03 -17.37 -7.88
N ARG A 106 6.83 -17.26 -8.94
CA ARG A 106 7.72 -16.11 -9.19
C ARG A 106 7.47 -15.55 -10.57
N VAL A 107 7.46 -14.23 -10.66
CA VAL A 107 7.37 -13.49 -11.92
C VAL A 107 8.72 -12.83 -12.15
N THR A 108 9.32 -13.07 -13.31
CA THR A 108 10.54 -12.40 -13.80
C THR A 108 10.22 -11.77 -15.15
N VAL A 109 10.72 -10.56 -15.37
CA VAL A 109 10.58 -9.84 -16.64
C VAL A 109 11.96 -9.82 -17.28
N GLU A 110 12.04 -10.19 -18.57
CA GLU A 110 13.24 -10.09 -19.41
C GLU A 110 13.33 -8.71 -20.07
#